data_AF-A0A935DRL6-F1
#
_entry.id   AF-A0A935DRL6-F1
#
_cell.length_a   1.000
_cell.length_b   1.000
_cell.length_c   1.000
_cell.angle_alpha   90.00
_cell.angle_beta   90.00
_cell.angle_gamma   90.00
#
_symmetry.space_group_name_H-M   'P 1'
#
loop_
_entity.id
_entity.type
_entity.pdbx_description
1 polymer ?
#
loop_
_entity_poly.entity_id
_entity_poly.type
_entity_poly.pdbx_seq_one_letter_code
_entity_poly.pdbx_strand_id
1 'polypeptide(L)'
;MWNAVLTNAKRLRASAHRAGQESSSNFAGPIYEVHNGNLCQIVPMGDVPKSVFLANFEALIQREIVLDDGVEEQRRFEVLGVHADGTPLPPVTVDATEFALGRWPIVKWGARAIVSPDQSAPANLRTAIQARSNPTLARYYRHTGIRDVEGRTVFLHAGGAIGGSDVLTQLDGRLGQ
;
A
#
# COMPACT_ATOMS: atom_id res chain seq x y z
N MET A 1 -20.30 0.47 -8.80
CA MET A 1 -19.30 0.04 -7.79
C MET A 1 -18.71 -1.36 -8.01
N TRP A 2 -19.41 -2.33 -8.63
CA TRP A 2 -18.89 -3.68 -8.89
C TRP A 2 -17.80 -3.78 -9.99
N ASN A 3 -17.79 -2.91 -11.00
CA ASN A 3 -16.82 -2.96 -12.11
C ASN A 3 -15.38 -2.55 -11.71
N ALA A 4 -15.22 -1.72 -10.68
CA ALA A 4 -13.91 -1.28 -10.20
C ALA A 4 -13.15 -2.41 -9.46
N VAL A 5 -13.87 -3.23 -8.68
CA VAL A 5 -13.32 -4.37 -7.92
C VAL A 5 -12.79 -5.46 -8.86
N LEU A 6 -13.53 -5.76 -9.94
CA LEU A 6 -13.11 -6.71 -10.97
C LEU A 6 -11.92 -6.19 -11.82
N THR A 7 -11.84 -4.87 -12.01
CA THR A 7 -10.69 -4.23 -12.67
C THR A 7 -9.44 -4.29 -11.80
N ASN A 8 -9.58 -4.13 -10.48
CA ASN A 8 -8.48 -4.25 -9.52
C ASN A 8 -7.96 -5.70 -9.41
N ALA A 9 -8.84 -6.71 -9.32
CA ALA A 9 -8.41 -8.12 -9.31
C ALA A 9 -7.66 -8.53 -10.60
N LYS A 10 -8.08 -8.00 -11.76
CA LYS A 10 -7.38 -8.19 -13.03
C LYS A 10 -6.03 -7.46 -13.09
N ARG A 11 -5.91 -6.26 -12.51
CA ARG A 11 -4.62 -5.53 -12.41
C ARG A 11 -3.65 -6.24 -11.47
N LEU A 12 -4.11 -6.74 -10.32
CA LEU A 12 -3.29 -7.53 -9.39
C LEU A 12 -2.70 -8.77 -10.08
N ARG A 13 -3.53 -9.53 -10.82
CA ARG A 13 -3.08 -10.72 -11.56
C ARG A 13 -2.22 -10.39 -12.80
N ALA A 14 -2.49 -9.28 -13.49
CA ALA A 14 -1.71 -8.85 -14.65
C ALA A 14 -0.32 -8.27 -14.28
N SER A 15 -0.19 -7.66 -13.10
CA SER A 15 1.09 -7.22 -12.53
C SER A 15 1.89 -8.40 -11.97
N ALA A 16 1.23 -9.38 -11.34
CA ALA A 16 1.88 -10.60 -10.85
C ALA A 16 2.47 -11.46 -11.99
N HIS A 17 1.82 -11.51 -13.17
CA HIS A 17 2.32 -12.27 -14.32
C HIS A 17 3.45 -11.55 -15.08
N ARG A 18 3.58 -10.22 -14.95
CA ARG A 18 4.65 -9.43 -15.58
C ARG A 18 5.88 -9.25 -14.70
N ALA A 19 5.77 -9.38 -13.38
CA ALA A 19 6.92 -9.31 -12.47
C ALA A 19 7.79 -10.58 -12.46
N GLY A 20 7.33 -11.67 -13.10
CA GLY A 20 8.09 -12.92 -13.20
C GLY A 20 9.16 -12.95 -14.30
N GLN A 21 9.20 -11.95 -15.20
CA GLN A 21 10.17 -11.86 -16.29
C GLN A 21 10.59 -10.40 -16.45
N GLU A 22 11.89 -10.14 -16.27
CA GLU A 22 12.59 -8.85 -16.47
C GLU A 22 12.60 -7.88 -15.28
N SER A 23 13.48 -8.15 -14.31
CA SER A 23 14.21 -7.07 -13.63
C SER A 23 15.66 -7.47 -13.44
N SER A 24 16.49 -7.15 -14.43
CA SER A 24 17.94 -7.04 -14.24
C SER A 24 18.22 -5.75 -13.46
N SER A 25 17.94 -5.76 -12.16
CA SER A 25 18.31 -4.70 -11.22
C SER A 25 19.18 -5.33 -10.13
N ASN A 26 20.39 -4.80 -9.96
CA ASN A 26 21.48 -5.31 -9.10
C ASN A 26 21.22 -5.25 -7.58
N PHE A 27 19.96 -5.34 -7.14
CA PHE A 27 19.56 -5.46 -5.74
C PHE A 27 19.27 -6.93 -5.45
N ALA A 28 20.20 -7.63 -4.77
CA ALA A 28 19.97 -8.99 -4.26
C ALA A 28 19.06 -8.99 -3.02
N GLY A 29 17.90 -8.33 -3.13
CA GLY A 29 16.89 -8.31 -2.08
C GLY A 29 16.13 -9.65 -2.01
N PRO A 30 15.35 -9.89 -0.94
CA PRO A 30 14.46 -11.04 -0.88
C PRO A 30 13.47 -11.02 -2.04
N ILE A 31 13.23 -12.19 -2.63
CA ILE A 31 12.28 -12.39 -3.72
C ILE A 31 10.94 -12.84 -3.12
N TYR A 32 9.83 -12.26 -3.58
CA TYR A 32 8.50 -12.61 -3.12
C TYR A 32 7.57 -12.92 -4.30
N GLU A 33 6.89 -14.06 -4.23
CA GLU A 33 6.01 -14.55 -5.27
C GLU A 33 4.65 -14.94 -4.68
N VAL A 34 3.63 -15.06 -5.56
CA VAL A 34 2.30 -15.53 -5.16
C VAL A 34 2.07 -16.90 -5.77
N HIS A 35 1.93 -17.92 -4.92
CA HIS A 35 1.70 -19.32 -5.31
C HIS A 35 0.32 -19.75 -4.83
N ASN A 36 -0.58 -20.10 -5.75
CA ASN A 36 -1.97 -20.47 -5.44
C ASN A 36 -2.68 -19.44 -4.54
N GLY A 37 -2.43 -18.15 -4.77
CA GLY A 37 -3.00 -17.05 -3.99
C GLY A 37 -2.34 -16.78 -2.64
N ASN A 38 -1.38 -17.61 -2.21
CA ASN A 38 -0.56 -17.35 -1.03
C ASN A 38 0.65 -16.51 -1.40
N LEU A 39 0.94 -15.48 -0.62
CA LEU A 39 2.19 -14.76 -0.70
C LEU A 39 3.29 -15.60 -0.05
N CYS A 40 4.40 -15.77 -0.76
CA CYS A 40 5.54 -16.57 -0.35
C CYS A 40 6.84 -15.79 -0.51
N GLN A 41 7.81 -16.06 0.37
CA GLN A 41 9.20 -15.67 0.18
C GLN A 41 9.94 -16.79 -0.54
N ILE A 42 10.68 -16.45 -1.59
CA ILE A 42 11.53 -17.39 -2.30
C ILE A 42 12.93 -17.32 -1.71
N VAL A 43 13.36 -18.42 -1.11
CA VAL A 43 14.67 -18.54 -0.46
C VAL A 43 15.55 -19.43 -1.34
N PRO A 44 16.71 -18.94 -1.83
CA PRO A 44 17.64 -19.77 -2.57
C PRO A 44 18.19 -20.87 -1.64
N MET A 45 18.04 -22.13 -2.04
CA MET A 45 18.47 -23.27 -1.24
C MET A 45 19.04 -24.37 -2.16
N GLY A 46 20.35 -24.34 -2.39
CA GLY A 46 20.98 -25.19 -3.40
C GLY A 46 20.46 -24.86 -4.80
N ASP A 47 20.26 -25.88 -5.64
CA ASP A 47 19.81 -25.70 -7.03
C ASP A 47 18.31 -25.41 -7.15
N VAL A 48 17.50 -25.76 -6.14
CA VAL A 48 16.04 -25.59 -6.17
C VAL A 48 15.61 -24.57 -5.12
N PRO A 49 15.08 -23.40 -5.53
CA PRO A 49 14.62 -22.41 -4.57
C PRO A 49 13.44 -22.94 -3.76
N LYS A 50 13.43 -22.63 -2.45
CA LYS A 50 12.36 -23.01 -1.54
C LYS A 50 11.34 -21.88 -1.43
N SER A 51 10.08 -22.19 -1.68
CA SER A 51 8.95 -21.30 -1.40
C SER A 51 8.55 -21.43 0.07
N VAL A 52 8.65 -20.33 0.82
CA VAL A 52 8.29 -20.25 2.24
C VAL A 52 7.00 -19.44 2.37
N PHE A 53 5.97 -20.04 2.96
CA PHE A 53 4.68 -19.37 3.18
C PHE A 53 4.86 -18.11 4.03
N LEU A 54 4.25 -17.00 3.58
CA LEU A 54 4.29 -15.72 4.28
C LEU A 54 2.89 -15.25 4.69
N ALA A 55 1.91 -15.31 3.78
CA ALA A 55 0.52 -14.98 4.08
C ALA A 55 -0.46 -15.69 3.14
N ASN A 56 -1.68 -15.95 3.60
CA ASN A 56 -2.76 -16.54 2.78
C ASN A 56 -3.54 -15.50 1.96
N PHE A 57 -2.91 -14.37 1.69
CA PHE A 57 -3.44 -13.28 0.88
C PHE A 57 -2.30 -12.56 0.19
N GLU A 58 -2.61 -11.89 -0.90
CA GLU A 58 -1.77 -10.84 -1.48
C GLU A 58 -2.33 -9.47 -1.09
N ALA A 59 -1.45 -8.50 -0.85
CA ALA A 59 -1.81 -7.12 -0.59
C ALA A 59 -0.90 -6.16 -1.36
N LEU A 60 -1.46 -5.05 -1.85
CA LEU A 60 -0.72 -3.95 -2.49
C LEU A 60 -1.18 -2.61 -1.93
N ILE A 61 -0.25 -1.66 -1.83
CA ILE A 61 -0.54 -0.26 -1.57
C ILE A 61 -1.00 0.36 -2.89
N GLN A 62 -2.25 0.80 -2.92
CA GLN A 62 -2.80 1.53 -4.06
C GLN A 62 -2.42 3.01 -3.99
N ARG A 63 -2.48 3.59 -2.80
CA ARG A 63 -2.25 5.02 -2.58
C ARG A 63 -1.52 5.27 -1.27
N GLU A 64 -0.52 6.14 -1.33
CA GLU A 64 0.13 6.71 -0.17
C GLU A 64 -0.48 8.09 0.10
N ILE A 65 -0.92 8.31 1.33
CA ILE A 65 -1.60 9.53 1.75
C ILE A 65 -0.76 10.23 2.80
N VAL A 66 -0.42 11.49 2.57
CA VAL A 66 0.19 12.37 3.57
C VAL A 66 -0.81 13.43 3.99
N LEU A 67 -1.11 13.48 5.28
CA LEU A 67 -1.96 14.48 5.91
C LEU A 67 -1.06 15.44 6.68
N ASP A 68 -1.06 16.72 6.30
CA ASP A 68 -0.26 17.76 6.94
C ASP A 68 -1.21 18.82 7.54
N ASP A 69 -1.23 18.96 8.86
CA ASP A 69 -2.02 19.97 9.57
C ASP A 69 -1.25 21.25 9.90
N GLY A 70 -0.01 21.37 9.41
CA GLY A 70 0.88 22.50 9.64
C GLY A 70 1.74 22.34 10.90
N VAL A 71 1.48 21.33 11.72
CA VAL A 71 2.26 20.98 12.91
C VAL A 71 2.88 19.58 12.75
N GLU A 72 2.08 18.61 12.30
CA GLU A 72 2.49 17.23 12.11
C GLU A 72 2.13 16.71 10.72
N GLU A 73 3.01 15.85 10.17
CA GLU A 73 2.68 15.03 9.01
C GLU A 73 2.31 13.61 9.46
N GLN A 74 1.13 13.16 9.06
CA GLN A 74 0.68 11.78 9.24
C GLN A 74 0.66 11.07 7.89
N ARG A 75 1.24 9.87 7.84
CA ARG A 75 1.27 9.05 6.62
C ARG A 75 0.35 7.85 6.78
N ARG A 76 -0.45 7.59 5.75
CA ARG A 76 -1.38 6.46 5.67
C ARG A 76 -1.26 5.76 4.33
N PHE A 77 -1.61 4.49 4.31
CA PHE A 77 -1.59 3.66 3.11
C PHE A 77 -2.99 3.10 2.86
N GLU A 78 -3.51 3.31 1.64
CA GLU A 78 -4.67 2.57 1.16
C GLU A 78 -4.20 1.25 0.59
N VAL A 79 -4.59 0.17 1.25
CA VAL A 79 -4.17 -1.19 0.94
C VAL A 79 -5.34 -1.97 0.37
N LEU A 80 -5.11 -2.57 -0.79
CA LEU A 80 -5.99 -3.54 -1.41
C LEU A 80 -5.48 -4.93 -1.10
N GLY A 81 -6.38 -5.92 -1.05
CA GLY A 81 -5.99 -7.31 -0.87
C GLY A 81 -6.93 -8.30 -1.53
N VAL A 82 -6.40 -9.50 -1.77
CA VAL A 82 -7.15 -10.65 -2.28
C VAL A 82 -6.70 -11.86 -1.48
N HIS A 83 -7.65 -12.55 -0.87
CA HIS A 83 -7.40 -13.80 -0.15
C HIS A 83 -7.04 -14.93 -1.13
N ALA A 84 -6.35 -15.97 -0.66
CA ALA A 84 -5.84 -17.05 -1.52
C ALA A 84 -6.93 -17.78 -2.31
N ASP A 85 -8.16 -17.85 -1.78
CA ASP A 85 -9.34 -18.40 -2.48
C ASP A 85 -9.88 -17.51 -3.61
N GLY A 86 -9.26 -16.34 -3.85
CA GLY A 86 -9.65 -15.36 -4.85
C GLY A 86 -10.68 -14.34 -4.36
N THR A 87 -11.15 -14.44 -3.12
CA THR A 87 -12.09 -13.47 -2.55
C THR A 87 -11.41 -12.11 -2.36
N PRO A 88 -11.97 -11.01 -2.91
CA PRO A 88 -11.47 -9.67 -2.62
C PRO A 88 -11.61 -9.34 -1.13
N LEU A 89 -10.55 -8.82 -0.53
CA LEU A 89 -10.59 -8.27 0.82
C LEU A 89 -11.07 -6.81 0.75
N PRO A 90 -11.77 -6.31 1.78
CA PRO A 90 -12.20 -4.93 1.80
C PRO A 90 -10.98 -4.00 1.73
N PRO A 91 -11.02 -2.92 0.92
CA PRO A 91 -9.99 -1.90 0.96
C PRO A 91 -9.86 -1.31 2.37
N VAL A 92 -8.64 -1.12 2.84
CA VAL A 92 -8.38 -0.62 4.20
C VAL A 92 -7.38 0.52 4.17
N THR A 93 -7.53 1.45 5.11
CA THR A 93 -6.53 2.49 5.37
C THR A 93 -5.74 2.10 6.62
N VAL A 94 -4.41 2.07 6.48
CA VAL A 94 -3.48 1.67 7.51
C VAL A 94 -2.54 2.84 7.81
N ASP A 95 -2.40 3.23 9.07
CA ASP A 95 -1.42 4.24 9.46
C ASP A 95 0.00 3.73 9.25
N ALA A 96 0.94 4.61 8.92
CA ALA A 96 2.31 4.20 8.59
C ALA A 96 3.00 3.45 9.73
N THR A 97 2.70 3.79 10.99
CA THR A 97 3.20 3.08 12.18
C THR A 97 2.61 1.67 12.30
N GLU A 98 1.31 1.52 12.08
CA GLU A 98 0.60 0.24 12.08
C GLU A 98 1.11 -0.66 10.94
N PHE A 99 1.32 -0.07 9.76
CA PHE A 99 1.89 -0.74 8.59
C PHE A 99 3.33 -1.18 8.85
N ALA A 100 4.14 -0.31 9.46
CA ALA A 100 5.53 -0.62 9.82
C ALA A 100 5.62 -1.82 10.78
N LEU A 101 4.67 -1.99 11.70
CA LEU A 101 4.64 -3.14 12.59
C LEU A 101 4.19 -4.45 11.92
N GLY A 102 3.49 -4.38 10.78
CA GLY A 102 3.06 -5.55 10.01
C GLY A 102 1.96 -6.40 10.66
N ARG A 103 1.33 -5.91 11.74
CA ARG A 103 0.26 -6.61 12.49
C ARG A 103 -1.15 -6.16 12.12
N TRP A 104 -1.29 -5.15 11.27
CA TRP A 104 -2.58 -4.65 10.80
C TRP A 104 -3.49 -5.68 10.11
N PRO A 105 -3.03 -6.77 9.43
CA PRO A 105 -3.95 -7.64 8.70
C PRO A 105 -5.01 -8.30 9.58
N ILE A 106 -4.65 -8.77 10.78
CA ILE A 106 -5.62 -9.36 11.71
C ILE A 106 -6.61 -8.31 12.24
N VAL A 107 -6.16 -7.06 12.40
CA VAL A 107 -6.99 -5.95 12.91
C VAL A 107 -7.97 -5.48 11.83
N LYS A 108 -7.54 -5.38 10.58
CA LYS A 108 -8.30 -4.78 9.48
C LYS A 108 -9.11 -5.79 8.66
N TRP A 109 -8.59 -7.02 8.49
CA TRP A 109 -9.22 -8.08 7.70
C TRP A 109 -9.70 -9.28 8.53
N GLY A 110 -9.42 -9.28 9.83
CA GLY A 110 -9.92 -10.29 10.76
C GLY A 110 -9.17 -11.62 10.68
N ALA A 111 -9.72 -12.62 11.38
CA ALA A 111 -9.06 -13.92 11.62
C ALA A 111 -8.75 -14.74 10.35
N ARG A 112 -9.36 -14.41 9.20
CA ARG A 112 -9.08 -15.08 7.92
C ARG A 112 -7.79 -14.61 7.27
N ALA A 113 -7.27 -13.43 7.64
CA ALA A 113 -5.98 -12.93 7.16
C ALA A 113 -4.85 -13.50 8.02
N ILE A 114 -4.26 -14.59 7.55
CA ILE A 114 -3.22 -15.34 8.23
C ILE A 114 -1.86 -14.91 7.68
N VAL A 115 -0.98 -14.51 8.60
CA VAL A 115 0.44 -14.24 8.35
C VAL A 115 1.23 -15.34 9.05
N SER A 116 2.35 -15.78 8.47
CA SER A 116 3.23 -16.78 9.09
C SER A 116 3.57 -16.40 10.54
N PRO A 117 3.64 -17.36 11.48
CA PRO A 117 3.99 -17.08 12.87
C PRO A 117 5.46 -16.72 13.07
N ASP A 118 6.30 -16.83 12.04
CA ASP A 118 7.73 -16.57 12.13
C ASP A 118 8.01 -15.12 12.56
N GLN A 119 9.05 -14.92 13.37
CA GLN A 119 9.41 -13.59 13.90
C GLN A 119 9.69 -12.57 12.79
N SER A 120 10.22 -13.02 11.65
CA SER A 120 10.50 -12.19 10.48
C SER A 120 9.28 -11.95 9.59
N ALA A 121 8.17 -12.68 9.77
CA ALA A 121 7.02 -12.62 8.87
C ALA A 121 6.39 -11.23 8.77
N PRO A 122 6.21 -10.43 9.85
CA PRO A 122 5.68 -9.08 9.72
C PRO A 122 6.59 -8.16 8.90
N ALA A 123 7.91 -8.28 9.07
CA ALA A 123 8.89 -7.50 8.32
C ALA A 123 8.91 -7.92 6.84
N ASN A 124 8.92 -9.23 6.57
CA ASN A 124 8.85 -9.78 5.23
C ASN A 124 7.55 -9.43 4.52
N LEU A 125 6.41 -9.47 5.22
CA LEU A 125 5.11 -9.08 4.67
C LEU A 125 5.14 -7.62 4.23
N ARG A 126 5.61 -6.72 5.11
CA ARG A 126 5.77 -5.31 4.80
C ARG A 126 6.66 -5.11 3.55
N THR A 127 7.83 -5.74 3.54
CA THR A 127 8.77 -5.63 2.41
C THR A 127 8.18 -6.19 1.12
N ALA A 128 7.49 -7.33 1.17
CA ALA A 128 6.83 -7.94 0.02
C ALA A 128 5.74 -7.03 -0.56
N ILE A 129 4.90 -6.44 0.30
CA ILE A 129 3.86 -5.50 -0.13
C ILE A 129 4.51 -4.27 -0.76
N GLN A 130 5.53 -3.68 -0.13
CA GLN A 130 6.23 -2.50 -0.68
C GLN A 130 6.89 -2.79 -2.02
N ALA A 131 7.63 -3.91 -2.13
CA ALA A 131 8.35 -4.29 -3.34
C ALA A 131 7.42 -4.56 -4.54
N ARG A 132 6.19 -5.01 -4.28
CA ARG A 132 5.19 -5.30 -5.31
C ARG A 132 4.26 -4.11 -5.61
N SER A 133 4.32 -3.06 -4.80
CA SER A 133 3.44 -1.89 -4.94
C SER A 133 4.07 -0.81 -5.80
N ASN A 134 3.24 -0.08 -6.52
CA ASN A 134 3.61 1.16 -7.18
C ASN A 134 2.51 2.21 -6.89
N PRO A 135 2.48 2.74 -5.65
CA PRO A 135 1.37 3.57 -5.20
C PRO A 135 1.44 4.97 -5.80
N THR A 136 0.27 5.57 -6.04
CA THR A 136 0.20 7.03 -6.27
C THR A 136 0.36 7.77 -4.94
N LEU A 137 1.06 8.91 -4.94
CA LEU A 137 1.14 9.78 -3.77
C LEU A 137 0.03 10.83 -3.81
N ALA A 138 -0.70 10.96 -2.70
CA ALA A 138 -1.66 12.04 -2.47
C ALA A 138 -1.29 12.79 -1.19
N ARG A 139 -1.26 14.12 -1.26
CA ARG A 139 -0.97 14.98 -0.11
C ARG A 139 -2.15 15.91 0.14
N TYR A 140 -2.62 15.93 1.38
CA TYR A 140 -3.72 16.78 1.84
C TYR A 140 -3.21 17.73 2.92
N TYR A 141 -3.46 19.02 2.70
CA TYR A 141 -3.18 20.05 3.68
C TYR A 141 -4.47 20.43 4.40
N ARG A 142 -4.45 20.33 5.74
CA ARG A 142 -5.57 20.71 6.61
C ARG A 142 -5.46 22.14 7.16
N HIS A 143 -4.53 22.92 6.61
CA HIS A 143 -4.29 24.32 6.95
C HIS A 143 -4.23 25.19 5.68
N THR A 144 -4.47 26.48 5.84
CA THR A 144 -4.36 27.48 4.77
C THR A 144 -3.02 28.21 4.84
N GLY A 145 -2.46 28.64 3.72
CA GLY A 145 -1.21 29.38 3.68
C GLY A 145 -0.40 29.17 2.40
N ILE A 146 0.73 29.85 2.31
CA ILE A 146 1.68 29.68 1.19
C ILE A 146 2.59 28.49 1.48
N ARG A 147 2.76 27.59 0.51
CA ARG A 147 3.67 26.45 0.63
C ARG A 147 4.39 26.18 -0.68
N ASP A 148 5.65 25.75 -0.60
CA ASP A 148 6.33 25.17 -1.74
C ASP A 148 5.98 23.69 -1.86
N VAL A 149 5.40 23.32 -3.00
CA VAL A 149 5.02 21.95 -3.37
C VAL A 149 5.70 21.64 -4.70
N GLU A 150 6.58 20.64 -4.70
CA GLU A 150 7.35 20.23 -5.89
C GLU A 150 8.08 21.40 -6.58
N GLY A 151 8.64 22.32 -5.78
CA GLY A 151 9.35 23.50 -6.29
C GLY A 151 8.43 24.62 -6.82
N ARG A 152 7.12 24.53 -6.56
CA ARG A 152 6.15 25.58 -6.91
C ARG A 152 5.49 26.12 -5.65
N THR A 153 5.50 27.44 -5.52
CA THR A 153 4.78 28.14 -4.46
C THR A 153 3.29 28.12 -4.75
N VAL A 154 2.53 27.39 -3.93
CA VAL A 154 1.07 27.28 -4.00
C VAL A 154 0.41 27.91 -2.79
N PHE A 155 -0.73 28.56 -3.01
CA PHE A 155 -1.56 29.08 -1.93
C PHE A 155 -2.69 28.09 -1.63
N LEU A 156 -2.69 27.56 -0.41
CA LEU A 156 -3.67 26.63 0.13
C LEU A 156 -4.79 27.44 0.78
N HIS A 157 -6.04 27.23 0.35
CA HIS A 157 -7.20 27.92 0.89
C HIS A 157 -8.37 26.95 1.13
N ALA A 158 -9.49 27.51 1.63
CA ALA A 158 -10.64 26.78 2.16
C ALA A 158 -11.33 25.76 1.21
N GLY A 159 -10.97 25.76 -0.08
CA GLY A 159 -11.65 24.96 -1.10
C GLY A 159 -10.74 24.54 -2.25
N GLY A 160 -9.43 24.63 -2.08
CA GLY A 160 -8.49 24.31 -3.14
C GLY A 160 -7.07 24.73 -2.82
N ALA A 161 -6.16 24.32 -3.69
CA ALA A 161 -4.93 25.04 -3.91
C ALA A 161 -5.04 25.77 -5.24
N ILE A 162 -4.61 27.04 -5.29
CA ILE A 162 -4.44 27.77 -6.54
C ILE A 162 -2.95 27.72 -6.89
N GLY A 163 -2.59 27.18 -8.06
CA GLY A 163 -1.23 27.20 -8.60
C GLY A 163 -0.56 25.85 -8.91
N GLY A 164 -1.22 24.70 -8.67
CA GLY A 164 -0.70 23.37 -9.02
C GLY A 164 -1.81 22.41 -9.45
N SER A 165 -1.64 21.73 -10.58
CA SER A 165 -2.63 20.82 -11.18
C SER A 165 -2.94 19.57 -10.35
N ASP A 166 -2.11 19.24 -9.34
CA ASP A 166 -2.16 17.99 -8.58
C ASP A 166 -2.35 18.16 -7.06
N VAL A 167 -2.81 19.34 -6.61
CA VAL A 167 -3.00 19.61 -5.18
C VAL A 167 -4.48 19.56 -4.81
N LEU A 168 -4.88 18.52 -4.08
CA LEU A 168 -6.22 18.37 -3.52
C LEU A 168 -6.21 18.83 -2.06
N THR A 169 -6.92 19.91 -1.75
CA THR A 169 -7.19 20.31 -0.36
C THR A 169 -8.50 19.67 0.08
N GLN A 170 -8.49 18.97 1.21
CA GLN A 170 -9.71 18.56 1.89
C GLN A 170 -9.70 19.19 3.27
N LEU A 171 -10.63 20.12 3.48
CA LEU A 171 -10.90 20.68 4.79
C LEU A 171 -12.16 20.02 5.32
N ASP A 172 -12.03 19.36 6.46
CA ASP A 172 -13.19 18.83 7.14
C ASP A 172 -14.00 20.00 7.69
N GLY A 173 -15.16 20.23 7.07
CA GLY A 173 -16.12 21.21 7.53
C GLY A 173 -16.75 20.79 8.85
N ARG A 174 -16.29 21.42 9.94
CA ARG A 174 -17.19 21.83 11.04
C ARG A 174 -16.93 23.30 11.36
N LEU A 175 -17.63 24.17 10.63
CA LEU A 175 -18.03 25.48 11.15
C LEU A 175 -19.49 25.34 11.61
N GLY A 176 -19.71 25.59 12.90
CA GLY A 176 -20.98 25.76 13.64
C GLY A 176 -22.30 25.22 13.07
N GLN A 177 -23.04 24.43 13.85
CA GLN A 177 -23.73 24.91 15.07
C GLN A 177 -23.72 23.81 16.14
#